data_AF-A0A7K6G8R8-F1
#
_entry.id   AF-A0A7K6G8R8-F1
#
_cell.length_a   1.000
_cell.length_b   1.000
_cell.length_c   1.000
_cell.angle_alpha   90.00
_cell.angle_beta   90.00
_cell.angle_gamma   90.00
#
_symmetry.space_group_name_H-M   'P 1'
#
loop_
_entity.id
_entity.type
_entity.pdbx_description
1 polymer ?
#
loop_
_entity_poly.entity_id
_entity_poly.type
_entity_poly.pdbx_seq_one_letter_code
_entity_poly.pdbx_strand_id
1 'polypeptide(L)' 'SMYYDEDGDLAHEFYEETIVTKNGRKRAKLKRIHKNLIPQGIVKLEHPRIHVDFPVIICEV' A
#
# COMPACT_ATOMS: atom_id res chain seq x y z
N SER A 1 2.56 4.69 -4.07
CA SER A 1 2.90 3.38 -4.68
C SER A 1 2.25 2.27 -3.89
N MET A 2 1.89 1.16 -4.53
CA MET A 2 1.25 0.01 -3.88
C MET A 2 2.28 -1.04 -3.44
N TYR A 3 1.98 -1.77 -2.37
CA TYR A 3 2.83 -2.81 -1.78
C TYR A 3 2.04 -4.04 -1.37
N TYR A 4 2.68 -5.20 -1.41
CA TYR A 4 2.22 -6.45 -0.82
C TYR A 4 2.81 -6.60 0.59
N ASP A 5 2.01 -7.09 1.55
CA ASP A 5 2.51 -7.54 2.85
C ASP A 5 2.84 -9.04 2.87
N GLU A 6 3.09 -9.59 4.07
CA GLU A 6 3.46 -11.00 4.27
C GLU A 6 2.31 -11.97 3.96
N ASP A 7 1.06 -11.50 4.05
CA ASP A 7 -0.15 -12.27 3.76
C ASP A 7 -0.59 -12.15 2.28
N GLY A 8 0.06 -11.26 1.53
CA GLY A 8 -0.21 -11.02 0.11
C GLY A 8 -1.29 -9.97 -0.15
N ASP A 9 -1.69 -9.21 0.87
CA ASP A 9 -2.63 -8.11 0.73
C ASP A 9 -1.96 -6.94 0.00
N LEU A 10 -2.69 -6.28 -0.90
CA LEU A 10 -2.17 -5.16 -1.71
C LEU A 10 -2.75 -3.82 -1.22
N ALA A 11 -1.91 -2.92 -0.71
CA ALA A 11 -2.34 -1.60 -0.24
C ALA A 11 -1.28 -0.51 -0.46
N HIS A 12 -1.71 0.75 -0.32
CA HIS A 12 -0.78 1.90 -0.33
C HIS A 12 -0.03 2.03 1.01
N GLU A 13 -0.69 1.69 2.11
CA GLU A 13 -0.16 1.81 3.47
C GLU A 13 -0.63 0.63 4.33
N PHE A 14 0.27 0.12 5.16
CA PHE A 14 -0.01 -0.95 6.11
C PHE A 14 0.17 -0.44 7.54
N TYR A 15 -0.63 -0.99 8.45
CA TYR A 15 -0.60 -0.63 9.86
C TYR A 15 -0.67 -1.90 10.71
N GLU A 16 0.15 -1.99 11.76
CA GLU A 16 0.03 -3.02 12.80
C GLU A 16 -0.71 -2.43 14.01
N GLU A 17 -1.55 -3.25 14.63
CA GLU A 17 -2.08 -2.92 15.94
C GLU A 17 -0.99 -3.04 17.01
N THR A 18 -0.88 -2.03 17.86
CA THR A 18 0.05 -1.97 18.97
C THR A 18 -0.72 -1.62 20.25
N ILE A 19 -0.41 -2.31 21.34
CA ILE A 19 -1.02 -2.01 22.64
C ILE A 19 -0.08 -1.08 23.39
N VAL A 20 -0.53 0.15 23.64
CA VAL A 20 0.20 1.12 24.45
C VAL A 20 -0.46 1.22 25.82
N THR A 21 0.35 1.04 26.88
CA THR A 21 -0.10 1.26 28.25
C THR A 21 0.25 2.70 28.65
N LYS A 22 -0.76 3.49 29.04
CA LYS A 22 -0.56 4.83 29.60
C LYS A 22 -1.40 4.96 30.87
N ASN A 23 -0.76 5.30 31.99
CA ASN A 23 -1.39 5.44 33.31
C ASN A 23 -2.18 4.18 33.72
N GLY A 24 -1.61 2.99 33.51
CA GLY A 24 -2.26 1.71 33.84
C GLY A 24 -3.39 1.29 32.89
N ARG A 25 -3.81 2.13 31.94
CA ARG A 25 -4.84 1.80 30.95
C ARG A 25 -4.21 1.38 29.63
N LYS A 26 -4.57 0.19 29.15
CA LYS A 26 -4.20 -0.31 27.81
C LYS A 26 -5.07 0.37 26.76
N ARG A 27 -4.46 0.83 25.68
CA ARG A 27 -5.13 1.36 24.49
C ARG A 27 -4.51 0.76 23.24
N ALA A 28 -5.36 0.26 22.36
CA ALA A 28 -4.96 -0.10 21.01
C ALA A 28 -4.60 1.17 20.23
N LYS A 29 -3.55 1.07 19.41
CA LYS A 29 -3.11 2.09 18.46
C LYS A 29 -2.63 1.42 17.19
N LEU A 30 -2.93 2.05 16.06
CA LEU A 30 -2.36 1.65 14.79
C LEU A 30 -1.01 2.33 14.60
N LYS A 31 -0.02 1.55 14.16
CA LYS A 31 1.32 2.04 13.83
C LYS A 31 1.62 1.69 12.39
N ARG A 32 2.01 2.70 11.61
CA ARG A 32 2.35 2.53 10.20
C ARG A 32 3.60 1.66 10.04
N ILE A 33 3.53 0.69 9.13
CA ILE A 33 4.61 -0.23 8.79
C ILE A 33 5.21 0.19 7.45
N HIS A 34 6.54 0.13 7.36
CA HIS A 34 7.29 0.31 6.12
C HIS A 34 8.31 -0.81 5.86
N LYS A 35 8.46 -1.73 6.83
CA LYS A 35 9.37 -2.88 6.76
C LYS A 35 8.64 -4.08 6.15
N ASN A 36 9.38 -5.00 5.54
CA ASN A 36 8.87 -6.26 4.98
C ASN A 36 7.73 -6.10 3.95
N LEU A 37 7.59 -4.92 3.36
CA LEU A 37 6.63 -4.66 2.28
C LEU A 37 7.31 -4.87 0.93
N ILE A 38 6.68 -5.63 0.05
CA ILE A 38 7.18 -5.90 -1.30
C ILE A 38 6.49 -4.91 -2.26
N PRO A 39 7.22 -4.07 -3.01
CA PRO A 39 6.56 -3.16 -3.96
C PRO A 39 5.83 -3.95 -5.04
N GLN A 40 4.63 -3.50 -5.43
CA GLN A 40 3.86 -4.14 -6.50
C GLN A 40 4.65 -4.20 -7.83
N GLY A 41 5.55 -3.23 -8.03
CA GLY A 41 6.38 -3.14 -9.23
C GLY A 41 5.60 -2.61 -10.44
N ILE A 42 6.03 -3.02 -11.64
CA ILE A 42 5.43 -2.59 -12.90
C ILE A 42 4.17 -3.43 -13.14
N VAL A 43 3.01 -2.77 -13.14
CA VAL A 43 1.72 -3.40 -13.46
C VAL A 43 1.41 -3.18 -14.94
N LYS A 44 1.17 -4.27 -15.67
CA LYS A 44 0.63 -4.18 -17.03
C LYS A 44 -0.87 -3.89 -16.92
N LEU A 45 -1.25 -2.63 -17.18
CA LEU A 45 -2.65 -2.23 -17.30
C LEU A 45 -3.17 -2.54 -18.71
N GLU A 46 -4.41 -2.99 -18.81
CA GLU A 46 -5.10 -3.16 -20.09
C GLU A 46 -5.39 -1.80 -20.75
N HIS A 47 -5.60 -1.82 -22.07
CA HIS A 47 -6.01 -0.62 -22.80
C HIS A 47 -7.54 -0.44 -22.69
N PRO A 48 -8.02 0.81 -22.66
CA PRO A 48 -7.25 2.06 -22.60
C PRO A 48 -6.73 2.36 -21.18
N ARG A 49 -5.57 3.02 -21.07
CA ARG A 49 -4.95 3.39 -19.79
C ARG A 49 -4.36 4.80 -19.82
N ILE A 50 -4.20 5.41 -18.65
CA ILE A 50 -3.61 6.75 -18.52
C ILE A 50 -2.13 6.63 -18.19
N HIS A 51 -1.28 7.45 -18.83
CA HIS A 51 0.14 7.53 -18.49
C HIS A 51 0.33 8.18 -17.11
N VAL A 52 1.25 7.65 -16.31
CA VAL A 52 1.44 8.10 -14.91
C VAL A 52 1.95 9.54 -14.80
N ASP A 53 2.80 9.97 -15.73
CA ASP A 53 3.41 11.32 -15.72
C ASP A 53 2.72 12.34 -16.63
N PHE A 54 1.91 11.90 -17.58
CA PHE A 54 1.31 12.76 -18.61
C PHE A 54 -0.18 12.46 -18.73
N PRO A 55 -1.05 13.47 -18.88
CA PRO A 55 -2.49 13.27 -19.02
C PRO A 55 -2.87 12.77 -20.43
N VAL A 56 -2.26 11.67 -20.86
CA VAL A 56 -2.43 11.04 -22.17
C VAL A 56 -3.06 9.67 -22.00
N ILE A 57 -4.06 9.38 -22.82
CA ILE A 57 -4.71 8.07 -22.90
C ILE A 57 -3.93 7.22 -23.91
N ILE A 58 -3.50 6.04 -23.49
CA ILE A 58 -2.83 5.03 -24.29
C ILE A 58 -3.88 3.97 -24.68
N CYS A 59 -4.00 3.70 -25.97
CA CYS A 59 -4.89 2.68 -26.55
C CYS A 59 -4.08 1.52 -27.17
N GLU A 60 -4.76 0.46 -27.60
CA GLU A 60 -4.18 -0.62 -28.41
C GLU A 60 -3.60 -0.05 -29.72
N VAL A 61 -2.47 -0.60 -30.19
CA VAL A 61 -1.79 -0.20 -31.44
C VAL A 61 -2.30 -1.05 -32.60
#